data_AF-W1PVU5-F1
#
_entry.id   AF-W1PVU5-F1
#
_cell.length_a   1.000
_cell.length_b   1.000
_cell.length_c   1.000
_cell.angle_alpha   90.00
_cell.angle_beta   90.00
_cell.angle_gamma   90.00
#
_symmetry.space_group_name_H-M   'P 1'
#
loop_
_entity.id
_entity.type
_entity.pdbx_description
1 polymer ?
#
loop_
_entity_poly.entity_id
_entity_poly.type
_entity_poly.pdbx_seq_one_letter_code
_entity_poly.pdbx_strand_id
1 'polypeptide(L)'
;MTGQEDIENTVSKSEERIRSLEEGSCMGAISLPLHGSLPPEMQVRVFQPAPQNCRRFIVATNIAETSLTVDGVVYVIDSGYVKERNYNPSKGMYSLDIVKISR
;
A
#
# COMPACT_ATOMS: atom_id res chain seq x y z
N MET A 1 3.98 -4.83 0.30
CA MET A 1 4.75 -3.70 0.90
C MET A 1 4.68 -3.84 2.41
N THR A 2 5.79 -3.65 3.13
CA THR A 2 5.91 -4.25 4.47
C THR A 2 5.81 -3.26 5.63
N GLY A 3 6.03 -1.96 5.42
CA GLY A 3 5.87 -0.95 6.46
C GLY A 3 5.61 0.45 5.92
N GLN A 4 5.37 1.41 6.83
CA GLN A 4 5.06 2.81 6.52
C GLN A 4 6.05 3.44 5.54
N GLU A 5 7.34 3.35 5.83
CA GLU A 5 8.40 3.92 4.99
C GLU A 5 8.33 3.39 3.54
N ASP A 6 8.11 2.08 3.37
CA ASP A 6 7.93 1.49 2.05
C ASP A 6 6.74 2.15 1.34
N ILE A 7 5.60 2.26 2.03
CA ILE A 7 4.36 2.83 1.46
C ILE A 7 4.58 4.27 1.00
N GLU A 8 5.12 5.12 1.86
CA GLU A 8 5.36 6.54 1.55
C GLU A 8 6.36 6.70 0.39
N ASN A 9 7.42 5.89 0.37
CA ASN A 9 8.39 5.89 -0.72
C ASN A 9 7.77 5.46 -2.04
N THR A 10 6.92 4.45 -2.06
CA THR A 10 6.25 4.00 -3.29
C THR A 10 5.19 5.00 -3.76
N VAL A 11 4.45 5.64 -2.86
CA VAL A 11 3.53 6.73 -3.23
C VAL A 11 4.32 7.85 -3.91
N SER A 12 5.41 8.30 -3.29
CA SER A 12 6.26 9.38 -3.81
C SER A 12 6.83 9.04 -5.20
N LYS A 13 7.39 7.84 -5.36
CA LYS A 13 7.91 7.35 -6.66
C LYS A 13 6.81 7.21 -7.70
N SER A 14 5.61 6.78 -7.30
CA SER A 14 4.48 6.64 -8.21
C SER A 14 4.03 8.01 -8.71
N GLU A 15 3.93 9.00 -7.82
CA GLU A 15 3.60 10.38 -8.22
C GLU A 15 4.67 11.00 -9.13
N GLU A 16 5.95 10.82 -8.81
CA GLU A 16 7.05 11.29 -9.66
C GLU A 16 6.96 10.65 -11.05
N ARG A 17 6.71 9.34 -11.11
CA ARG A 17 6.54 8.63 -12.37
C ARG A 17 5.32 9.12 -13.14
N ILE A 18 4.19 9.38 -12.47
CA ILE A 18 2.99 9.93 -13.11
C ILE A 18 3.28 11.32 -13.71
N ARG A 19 4.02 12.17 -12.99
CA ARG A 19 4.39 13.52 -13.46
C ARG A 19 5.38 13.52 -14.63
N SER A 20 6.21 12.48 -14.76
CA SER A 20 7.18 12.37 -15.86
C SER A 20 6.63 11.75 -17.14
N LEU A 21 5.39 11.25 -17.11
CA LEU A 21 4.71 10.77 -18.32
C LEU A 21 4.33 11.95 -19.23
N GLU A 22 4.33 11.71 -20.53
CA GLU A 22 3.90 12.69 -21.52
C GLU A 22 2.42 13.05 -21.32
N GLU A 23 2.08 14.33 -21.46
CA GLU A 23 0.69 14.78 -21.38
C GLU A 23 -0.18 14.03 -22.40
N GLY A 24 -1.31 13.48 -21.94
CA GLY A 24 -2.23 12.71 -22.76
C GLY A 24 -1.87 11.23 -22.94
N SER A 25 -0.73 10.76 -22.42
CA SER A 25 -0.35 9.33 -22.49
C SER A 25 -1.19 8.42 -21.60
N CYS A 26 -1.79 8.95 -20.52
CA CYS A 26 -2.70 8.21 -19.66
C CYS A 26 -3.77 9.11 -19.04
N MET A 27 -4.81 8.48 -18.46
CA MET A 27 -5.76 9.15 -17.57
C MET A 27 -5.02 9.75 -16.35
N GLY A 28 -5.64 10.72 -15.68
CA GLY A 28 -5.12 11.24 -14.41
C GLY A 28 -4.95 10.12 -13.39
N ALA A 29 -4.06 10.31 -12.42
CA ALA A 29 -3.79 9.28 -11.42
C ALA A 29 -3.61 9.88 -10.03
N ILE A 30 -4.12 9.20 -9.01
CA ILE A 30 -4.01 9.59 -7.61
C ILE A 30 -3.47 8.41 -6.81
N SER A 31 -2.37 8.63 -6.10
CA SER A 31 -1.78 7.65 -5.19
C SER A 31 -2.23 7.94 -3.75
N LEU A 32 -2.70 6.91 -3.04
CA LEU A 32 -3.18 7.02 -1.67
C LEU A 32 -2.45 6.01 -0.77
N PRO A 33 -1.77 6.45 0.31
CA PRO A 33 -1.17 5.55 1.28
C PRO A 33 -2.24 4.93 2.17
N LEU A 34 -2.00 3.68 2.61
CA LEU A 34 -2.82 2.99 3.60
C LEU A 34 -1.94 2.15 4.54
N HIS A 35 -1.68 2.66 5.74
CA HIS A 35 -0.95 1.96 6.80
C HIS A 35 -1.46 2.39 8.19
N GLY A 36 -1.13 1.61 9.22
CA GLY A 36 -1.78 1.70 10.54
C GLY A 36 -1.47 2.96 11.34
N SER A 37 -0.44 3.72 10.97
CA SER A 37 -0.09 5.01 11.58
C SER A 37 -0.79 6.21 10.94
N LEU A 38 -1.57 6.02 9.87
CA LEU A 38 -2.35 7.11 9.29
C LEU A 38 -3.52 7.51 10.22
N PRO A 39 -3.82 8.80 10.36
CA PRO A 39 -5.04 9.26 11.01
C PRO A 39 -6.30 8.67 10.34
N PRO A 40 -7.38 8.42 11.11
CA PRO A 40 -8.61 7.82 10.57
C PRO A 40 -9.18 8.58 9.36
N GLU A 41 -9.15 9.91 9.37
CA GLU A 41 -9.63 10.75 8.28
C GLU A 41 -8.85 10.50 6.97
N MET A 42 -7.56 10.19 7.06
CA MET A 42 -6.73 9.85 5.90
C MET A 42 -7.00 8.43 5.41
N GLN A 43 -7.23 7.48 6.33
CA GLN A 43 -7.60 6.12 5.97
C GLN A 43 -8.92 6.09 5.18
N VAL A 44 -9.90 6.91 5.58
CA VAL A 44 -11.22 6.94 4.92
C VAL A 44 -11.15 7.40 3.45
N ARG A 45 -10.13 8.16 3.05
CA ARG A 45 -9.95 8.62 1.66
C ARG A 45 -9.86 7.47 0.67
N VAL A 46 -9.41 6.29 1.08
CA VAL A 46 -9.33 5.12 0.20
C VAL A 46 -10.69 4.51 -0.15
N PHE A 47 -11.78 4.92 0.50
CA PHE A 47 -13.13 4.49 0.14
C PHE A 47 -13.85 5.49 -0.77
N GLN A 48 -13.28 6.69 -0.96
CA GLN A 48 -13.88 7.67 -1.85
C GLN A 48 -13.66 7.26 -3.32
N PRO A 49 -14.67 7.46 -4.19
CA PRO A 49 -14.52 7.20 -5.61
C PRO A 49 -13.44 8.11 -6.21
N ALA A 50 -12.75 7.61 -7.23
CA ALA A 50 -11.82 8.42 -7.98
C ALA A 50 -12.56 9.56 -8.72
N PRO A 51 -11.95 10.74 -8.87
CA PRO A 51 -12.49 11.77 -9.77
C PRO A 51 -12.67 11.25 -11.20
N GLN A 52 -13.52 11.93 -11.98
CA GLN A 52 -13.72 11.57 -13.39
C GLN A 52 -12.40 11.57 -14.16
N ASN A 53 -12.22 10.59 -15.03
CA ASN A 53 -11.00 10.38 -15.83
C ASN A 53 -9.72 10.24 -15.00
N CYS A 54 -9.83 9.80 -13.74
CA CYS A 54 -8.70 9.48 -12.89
C CYS A 54 -8.70 8.03 -12.43
N ARG A 55 -7.51 7.41 -12.38
CA ARG A 55 -7.28 6.12 -11.73
C ARG A 55 -6.75 6.33 -10.32
N ARG A 56 -7.25 5.54 -9.38
CA ARG A 56 -6.79 5.56 -7.98
C ARG A 56 -5.88 4.36 -7.72
N PHE A 57 -4.70 4.63 -7.17
CA PHE A 57 -3.73 3.65 -6.75
C PHE A 57 -3.68 3.66 -5.23
N ILE A 58 -4.06 2.56 -4.60
CA ILE A 58 -3.96 2.40 -3.15
C ILE A 58 -2.68 1.62 -2.87
N VAL A 59 -1.78 2.20 -2.09
CA VAL A 59 -0.54 1.56 -1.68
C VAL A 59 -0.69 1.18 -0.21
N ALA A 60 -0.86 -0.11 0.06
CA ALA A 60 -1.23 -0.61 1.39
C ALA A 60 -0.21 -1.60 1.96
N THR A 61 -0.12 -1.65 3.30
CA THR A 61 0.42 -2.82 4.00
C THR A 61 -0.62 -3.95 4.04
N ASN A 62 -0.33 -5.04 4.74
CA ASN A 62 -1.26 -6.14 5.02
C ASN A 62 -2.57 -5.73 5.74
N ILE A 63 -2.75 -4.45 6.10
CA ILE A 63 -4.05 -3.92 6.57
C ILE A 63 -5.16 -4.13 5.52
N ALA A 64 -4.82 -4.11 4.23
CA ALA A 64 -5.77 -4.42 3.17
C ALA A 64 -6.16 -5.91 3.10
N GLU A 65 -5.38 -6.81 3.73
CA GLU A 65 -5.57 -8.26 3.67
C GLU A 65 -6.63 -8.74 4.68
N THR A 66 -6.66 -8.13 5.87
CA THR A 66 -7.49 -8.58 6.99
C THR A 66 -8.77 -7.78 7.18
N SER A 67 -9.68 -7.85 6.21
CA SER A 67 -11.10 -7.41 6.29
C SER A 67 -11.43 -6.00 5.76
N LEU A 68 -10.55 -5.38 4.96
CA LEU A 68 -10.89 -4.13 4.26
C LEU A 68 -11.39 -4.39 2.84
N THR A 69 -12.67 -4.10 2.57
CA THR A 69 -13.19 -4.12 1.20
C THR A 69 -13.20 -2.71 0.65
N VAL A 70 -12.46 -2.48 -0.44
CA VAL A 70 -12.48 -1.21 -1.17
C VAL A 70 -13.20 -1.44 -2.49
N ASP A 71 -14.32 -0.75 -2.67
CA ASP A 71 -15.11 -0.86 -3.89
C ASP A 71 -14.34 -0.35 -5.12
N GLY A 72 -14.55 -1.03 -6.24
CA GLY A 72 -13.97 -0.66 -7.54
C GLY A 72 -12.50 -1.05 -7.73
N VAL A 73 -11.92 -1.88 -6.84
CA VAL A 73 -10.60 -2.48 -7.07
C VAL A 73 -10.71 -3.58 -8.12
N VAL A 74 -10.05 -3.37 -9.27
CA VAL A 74 -10.03 -4.33 -10.40
C VAL A 74 -8.68 -5.04 -10.51
N TYR A 75 -7.63 -4.45 -9.95
CA TYR A 75 -6.27 -4.97 -10.01
C TYR A 75 -5.64 -4.99 -8.62
N VAL A 76 -4.95 -6.08 -8.30
CA VAL A 76 -4.16 -6.24 -7.07
C VAL A 76 -2.73 -6.56 -7.46
N ILE A 77 -1.78 -5.82 -6.91
CA ILE A 77 -0.35 -6.06 -7.07
C ILE A 77 0.19 -6.40 -5.68
N ASP A 78 0.55 -7.66 -5.48
CA ASP A 78 1.16 -8.13 -4.23
C ASP A 78 2.64 -8.43 -4.45
N SER A 79 3.50 -7.85 -3.61
CA SER A 79 4.93 -8.11 -3.59
C SER A 79 5.28 -9.50 -3.04
N GLY A 80 4.38 -10.13 -2.29
CA GLY A 80 4.58 -11.46 -1.71
C GLY A 80 5.48 -11.48 -0.47
N TYR A 81 5.57 -10.36 0.28
CA TYR A 81 6.39 -10.23 1.48
C TYR A 81 5.61 -9.56 2.61
N VAL A 82 5.88 -9.99 3.83
CA VAL A 82 5.27 -9.49 5.07
C VAL A 82 6.33 -9.31 6.16
N LYS A 83 6.11 -8.36 7.08
CA LYS A 83 6.85 -8.29 8.34
C LYS A 83 6.20 -9.23 9.35
N GLU A 84 6.84 -10.35 9.62
CA GLU A 84 6.36 -11.36 10.56
C GLU A 84 7.10 -11.27 11.88
N ARG A 85 6.37 -11.47 12.99
CA ARG A 85 6.95 -11.52 14.32
C ARG A 85 7.45 -12.93 14.61
N ASN A 86 8.78 -13.10 14.65
CA ASN A 86 9.41 -14.38 14.95
C ASN A 86 9.92 -14.42 16.39
N TYR A 87 9.75 -15.56 17.05
CA TYR A 87 10.28 -15.79 18.39
C TYR A 87 11.56 -16.63 18.32
N ASN A 88 12.65 -16.12 18.89
CA ASN A 88 13.90 -16.87 19.03
C ASN A 88 13.99 -17.44 20.46
N PRO A 89 13.73 -18.74 20.67
CA PRO A 89 13.73 -19.34 22.01
C PRO A 89 15.12 -19.33 22.66
N SER A 90 16.19 -19.45 21.87
CA SER A 90 17.57 -19.44 22.39
C SER A 90 17.98 -18.07 22.94
N LYS A 91 17.38 -16.99 22.46
CA LYS A 91 17.61 -15.62 22.94
C LYS A 91 16.51 -15.09 23.85
N GLY A 92 15.37 -15.79 23.95
CA GLY A 92 14.20 -15.33 24.69
C GLY A 92 13.58 -14.04 24.14
N MET A 93 13.81 -13.71 22.87
CA MET A 93 13.45 -12.43 22.27
C MET A 93 12.62 -12.59 20.99
N TYR A 94 11.81 -11.57 20.69
CA TYR A 94 11.09 -11.46 19.43
C TYR A 94 11.87 -10.59 18.44
N SER A 95 11.90 -11.00 17.18
CA SER A 95 12.34 -10.20 16.03
C SER A 95 11.16 -9.90 15.12
N LEU A 96 11.34 -8.90 14.25
CA LEU A 96 10.38 -8.56 13.21
C LEU A 96 11.12 -8.70 11.87
N ASP A 97 10.91 -9.82 11.20
CA ASP A 97 11.67 -10.19 10.01
C ASP A 97 10.80 -10.03 8.75
N ILE A 98 11.42 -9.61 7.64
CA ILE A 98 10.76 -9.61 6.34
C ILE A 98 10.83 -11.04 5.80
N VAL A 99 9.68 -11.68 5.65
CA VAL A 99 9.55 -13.05 5.14
C VAL A 99 8.64 -13.07 3.92
N LYS A 100 8.80 -14.11 3.10
CA LYS A 100 7.90 -14.35 1.96
C LYS A 100 6.55 -14.85 2.48
N ILE A 101 5.45 -14.38 1.92
CA ILE A 101 4.14 -14.95 2.24
C ILE A 101 4.10 -16.41 1.75
N SER A 102 3.55 -17.30 2.57
CA SER A 102 3.39 -18.70 2.20
C SER A 102 2.33 -18.84 1.10
N ARG A 103 2.47 -19.87 0.27
CA ARG A 103 1.48 -20.22 -0.76
C ARG A 103 0.51 -21.26 -0.24
#